data_AF-A0AAV5UUR1-F1
#
_entry.id   AF-A0AAV5UUR1-F1
#
_cell.length_a   1.000
_cell.length_b   1.000
_cell.length_c   1.000
_cell.angle_alpha   90.00
_cell.angle_beta   90.00
_cell.angle_gamma   90.00
#
_symmetry.space_group_name_H-M   'P 1'
#
loop_
_entity.id
_entity.type
_entity.pdbx_description
1 polymer ?
#
loop_
_entity_poly.entity_id
_entity_poly.type
_entity_poly.pdbx_seq_one_letter_code
_entity_poly.pdbx_strand_id
1 'polypeptide(L)'
;LPTLFSQDRMSDSDEEIEVVYSKLVRKGLTHIKIENDRLRPSLSRRRRSTRIDIVNRNEGRIRKYKHDFSSSNTRFMKRNGGKKKWTSSVRFRVKRRAELLEEYDDEEEMEREEEEMGEEREETGEGEEGDNMEEAEKEIEIIREIPAQFIQYRNNNEEIEDDEITCVYDAREERRINGEKEMEKEREELKKKTTGKGEKYDNGGRKANKSDKYDKRRKFRRERKKKSRKSRDSHQSQETRAFDSNVIRDIALNSNDMDGEENFTISSLYKGHRGLQLKKVENTSFSAVFSPLGAAFDRSIRMWIYTNTGGGTVELATYEGHVKESIKGFEKPSAIAIVKPGSKFAVIDFNGIYLIDLLANKKSVIVKGFNGRVRGLATTSDGNLASIIHESPPSISVFSTSTKNTELCSIAYSVGRGNPSFICSCDELVYTSDLDLNVLSGFSYNYETKNLASISRRDLSDSVNRTSSVITQYMAGVVSDSNHNLLVADARGRKIHLMTPCGSLIQTIPFADGSLPYIAGLALSPTGRVMTVHRREHKVELYDLVPIVSEADLLAKGLRAISYHRK
;
A
#
# COMPACT_ATOMS: atom_id res chain seq x y z
N LEU A 1 2.54 -33.60 -16.97
CA LEU A 1 1.07 -33.37 -16.84
C LEU A 1 0.71 -33.01 -15.40
N PRO A 2 0.93 -33.84 -14.36
CA PRO A 2 0.66 -33.43 -12.97
C PRO A 2 1.43 -32.18 -12.54
N THR A 3 2.67 -32.02 -13.01
CA THR A 3 3.51 -30.82 -12.81
C THR A 3 3.00 -29.56 -13.53
N LEU A 4 2.29 -29.71 -14.66
CA LEU A 4 1.69 -28.59 -15.39
C LEU A 4 0.45 -28.04 -14.69
N PHE A 5 -0.25 -28.87 -13.91
CA PHE A 5 -1.47 -28.48 -13.19
C PHE A 5 -1.22 -28.16 -11.71
N SER A 6 -0.03 -28.40 -11.17
CA SER A 6 0.31 -28.09 -9.78
C SER A 6 0.89 -26.70 -9.56
N GLN A 7 1.29 -26.00 -10.63
CA GLN A 7 1.93 -24.68 -10.54
C GLN A 7 0.98 -23.51 -10.79
N ASP A 8 -0.11 -23.70 -11.56
CA ASP A 8 -1.07 -22.63 -11.86
C ASP A 8 -2.44 -22.90 -11.22
N ARG A 9 -2.95 -21.94 -10.44
CA ARG A 9 -4.37 -21.92 -10.04
C ARG A 9 -5.16 -21.39 -11.23
N MET A 10 -5.71 -22.30 -12.04
CA MET A 10 -6.57 -21.91 -13.17
C MET A 10 -7.74 -21.06 -12.69
N SER A 11 -7.87 -19.86 -13.25
CA SER A 11 -9.08 -19.08 -13.21
C SER A 11 -9.96 -19.45 -14.42
N ASP A 12 -11.28 -19.28 -14.31
CA ASP A 12 -12.25 -19.68 -15.36
C ASP A 12 -12.23 -18.74 -16.59
N SER A 13 -11.11 -18.07 -16.92
CA SER A 13 -11.04 -17.24 -18.13
C SER A 13 -10.74 -18.10 -19.36
N ASP A 14 -11.49 -17.85 -20.45
CA ASP A 14 -11.35 -18.60 -21.72
C ASP A 14 -9.93 -18.44 -22.33
N GLU A 15 -9.22 -17.36 -21.99
CA GLU A 15 -7.84 -17.08 -22.44
C GLU A 15 -6.79 -18.03 -21.83
N GLU A 16 -6.91 -18.41 -20.55
CA GLU A 16 -5.96 -19.35 -19.93
C GLU A 16 -6.12 -20.77 -20.47
N ILE A 17 -7.35 -21.14 -20.86
CA ILE A 17 -7.66 -22.43 -21.49
C ILE A 17 -7.01 -22.53 -22.87
N GLU A 18 -7.01 -21.45 -23.65
CA GLU A 18 -6.33 -21.40 -24.95
C GLU A 18 -4.81 -21.58 -24.79
N VAL A 19 -4.17 -20.90 -23.83
CA VAL A 19 -2.72 -21.01 -23.59
C VAL A 19 -2.31 -22.45 -23.24
N VAL A 20 -3.09 -23.14 -22.41
CA VAL A 20 -2.82 -24.55 -22.09
C VAL A 20 -3.07 -25.45 -23.29
N TYR A 21 -4.11 -25.18 -24.08
CA TYR A 21 -4.39 -25.92 -25.31
C TYR A 21 -3.22 -25.77 -26.31
N SER A 22 -2.70 -24.57 -26.54
CA SER A 22 -1.56 -24.33 -27.42
C SER A 22 -0.29 -25.06 -26.96
N LYS A 23 -0.01 -25.06 -25.66
CA LYS A 23 1.14 -25.78 -25.07
C LYS A 23 1.04 -27.29 -25.24
N LEU A 24 -0.16 -27.85 -25.16
CA LEU A 24 -0.39 -29.29 -25.33
C LEU A 24 -0.30 -29.71 -26.80
N VAL A 25 -0.81 -28.90 -27.72
CA VAL A 25 -0.69 -29.12 -29.18
C VAL A 25 0.78 -29.08 -29.61
N ARG A 26 1.58 -28.11 -29.12
CA ARG A 26 3.03 -28.04 -29.38
C ARG A 26 3.81 -29.27 -28.91
N LYS A 27 3.25 -30.07 -28.00
CA LYS A 27 3.86 -31.33 -27.53
C LYS A 27 3.37 -32.56 -28.32
N GLY A 28 2.78 -32.36 -29.49
CA GLY A 28 2.36 -33.43 -30.40
C GLY A 28 1.06 -34.13 -29.99
N LEU A 29 0.29 -33.57 -29.06
CA LEU A 29 -1.01 -34.12 -28.68
C LEU A 29 -2.08 -33.64 -29.68
N THR A 30 -2.52 -34.56 -30.53
CA THR A 30 -3.56 -34.30 -31.52
C THR A 30 -4.90 -34.85 -31.01
N HIS A 31 -5.92 -33.98 -30.90
CA HIS A 31 -7.26 -34.19 -30.31
C HIS A 31 -7.33 -34.14 -28.77
N ILE A 32 -7.62 -32.94 -28.26
CA ILE A 32 -7.94 -32.69 -26.85
C ILE A 32 -9.41 -32.26 -26.82
N LYS A 33 -10.27 -33.04 -26.14
CA LYS A 33 -11.68 -32.67 -25.93
C LYS A 33 -11.86 -32.25 -24.47
N ILE A 34 -12.24 -31.00 -24.27
CA ILE A 34 -12.55 -30.43 -22.96
C ILE A 34 -14.08 -30.30 -22.89
N GLU A 35 -14.73 -31.09 -22.05
CA GLU A 35 -16.18 -31.00 -21.81
C GLU A 35 -16.42 -30.41 -20.42
N ASN A 36 -17.05 -29.23 -20.41
CA ASN A 36 -17.53 -28.59 -19.19
C ASN A 36 -19.02 -28.92 -19.01
N ASP A 37 -19.33 -29.82 -18.07
CA ASP A 37 -20.72 -30.13 -17.71
C ASP A 37 -21.36 -28.93 -16.99
N ARG A 38 -22.06 -28.07 -17.73
CA ARG A 38 -22.94 -27.03 -17.17
C ARG A 38 -24.27 -27.64 -16.76
N LEU A 39 -24.38 -28.04 -15.49
CA LEU A 39 -25.67 -28.45 -14.92
C LEU A 39 -26.53 -27.22 -14.56
N ARG A 40 -27.83 -27.28 -14.92
CA ARG A 40 -28.86 -26.23 -14.70
C ARG A 40 -29.00 -25.84 -13.21
N PRO A 41 -29.40 -24.60 -12.90
CA PRO A 41 -29.43 -24.10 -11.53
C PRO A 41 -30.69 -24.57 -10.81
N SER A 42 -30.57 -25.55 -9.91
CA SER A 42 -31.53 -25.73 -8.83
C SER A 42 -30.84 -26.22 -7.55
N LEU A 43 -31.44 -25.83 -6.43
CA LEU A 43 -30.87 -25.70 -5.10
C LEU A 43 -30.29 -27.01 -4.53
N SER A 44 -28.97 -27.03 -4.35
CA SER A 44 -28.21 -27.54 -3.19
C SER A 44 -26.79 -27.90 -3.62
N ARG A 45 -25.81 -27.64 -2.74
CA ARG A 45 -24.37 -27.84 -2.95
C ARG A 45 -24.06 -29.19 -3.63
N ARG A 46 -23.85 -29.19 -4.95
CA ARG A 46 -23.22 -30.30 -5.67
C ARG A 46 -22.01 -29.82 -6.45
N ARG A 47 -20.99 -30.67 -6.42
CA ARG A 47 -19.61 -30.43 -6.84
C ARG A 47 -19.52 -30.35 -8.37
N ARG A 48 -18.78 -29.38 -8.90
CA ARG A 48 -18.40 -29.30 -10.32
C ARG A 48 -17.16 -30.18 -10.56
N SER A 49 -17.14 -30.90 -11.67
CA SER A 49 -15.96 -31.66 -12.11
C SER A 49 -15.71 -31.40 -13.58
N THR A 50 -14.48 -31.05 -13.95
CA THR A 50 -14.06 -30.90 -15.34
C THR A 50 -13.46 -32.21 -15.82
N ARG A 51 -13.85 -32.64 -17.03
CA ARG A 51 -13.36 -33.88 -17.64
C ARG A 51 -12.51 -33.55 -18.86
N ILE A 52 -11.30 -34.09 -18.88
CA ILE A 52 -10.36 -33.91 -19.99
C ILE A 52 -10.02 -35.31 -20.52
N ASP A 53 -10.42 -35.56 -21.76
CA ASP A 53 -10.06 -36.78 -22.48
C ASP A 53 -8.91 -36.45 -23.44
N ILE A 54 -7.76 -37.13 -23.27
CA ILE A 54 -6.55 -36.93 -24.08
C ILE A 54 -6.26 -38.22 -24.84
N VAL A 55 -6.11 -38.11 -26.16
CA VAL A 55 -5.75 -39.24 -27.03
C VAL A 55 -4.32 -39.03 -27.53
N ASN A 56 -3.44 -39.98 -27.24
CA ASN A 56 -2.07 -40.00 -27.78
C ASN A 56 -2.01 -41.00 -28.94
N ARG A 57 -1.80 -40.52 -30.17
CA ARG A 57 -1.76 -41.36 -31.38
C ARG A 57 -0.57 -42.33 -31.39
N ASN A 58 0.53 -42.00 -30.72
CA ASN A 58 1.74 -42.83 -30.78
C ASN A 58 1.70 -44.06 -29.87
N GLU A 59 0.70 -44.19 -28.99
CA GLU A 59 0.58 -45.34 -28.06
C GLU A 59 -0.68 -46.19 -28.27
N GLY A 60 -1.58 -45.82 -29.19
CA GLY A 60 -2.84 -46.54 -29.43
C GLY A 60 -3.77 -46.66 -28.21
N ARG A 61 -3.52 -45.89 -27.13
CA ARG A 61 -4.24 -46.02 -25.84
C ARG A 61 -4.86 -44.69 -25.41
N ILE A 62 -6.17 -44.72 -25.18
CA ILE A 62 -6.93 -43.59 -24.63
C ILE A 62 -6.75 -43.58 -23.11
N ARG A 63 -6.25 -42.48 -22.55
CA ARG A 63 -6.17 -42.28 -21.09
C ARG A 63 -7.14 -41.18 -20.67
N LYS A 64 -8.07 -41.53 -19.78
CA LYS A 64 -9.11 -40.62 -19.28
C LYS A 64 -8.71 -40.08 -17.90
N TYR A 65 -8.74 -38.77 -17.72
CA TYR A 65 -8.41 -38.12 -16.45
C TYR A 65 -9.63 -37.37 -15.92
N LYS A 66 -9.89 -37.54 -14.62
CA LYS A 66 -10.94 -36.81 -13.91
C LYS A 66 -10.30 -36.05 -12.75
N HIS A 67 -10.52 -34.74 -12.70
CA HIS A 67 -10.00 -33.87 -11.65
C HIS A 67 -11.17 -33.30 -10.83
N ASP A 68 -11.16 -33.53 -9.52
CA ASP A 68 -12.19 -33.03 -8.59
C ASP A 68 -11.54 -31.98 -7.65
N PHE A 69 -12.02 -30.74 -7.68
CA PHE A 69 -11.51 -29.67 -6.83
C PHE A 69 -12.17 -29.69 -5.44
N SER A 70 -11.50 -30.26 -4.43
CA SER A 70 -11.81 -29.95 -3.02
C SER A 70 -10.57 -30.04 -2.12
N SER A 71 -10.43 -29.03 -1.26
CA SER A 71 -9.47 -28.84 -0.15
C SER A 71 -8.48 -29.98 0.20
N SER A 72 -7.19 -29.62 0.11
CA SER A 72 -6.02 -30.05 0.91
C SER A 72 -5.71 -31.55 1.15
N ASN A 73 -6.37 -32.51 0.51
CA ASN A 73 -5.88 -33.89 0.48
C ASN A 73 -6.18 -34.58 -0.85
N THR A 74 -5.18 -34.63 -1.73
CA THR A 74 -5.24 -35.30 -3.03
C THR A 74 -5.22 -36.83 -2.84
N ARG A 75 -6.28 -37.54 -3.23
CA ARG A 75 -6.30 -39.02 -3.31
C ARG A 75 -6.37 -39.47 -4.77
N PHE A 76 -5.61 -40.50 -5.11
CA PHE A 76 -5.55 -41.04 -6.47
C PHE A 76 -6.30 -42.38 -6.55
N MET A 77 -7.12 -42.54 -7.59
CA MET A 77 -7.80 -43.80 -7.91
C MET A 77 -7.19 -44.41 -9.16
N LYS A 78 -6.57 -45.59 -9.03
CA LYS A 78 -6.06 -46.35 -10.19
C LYS A 78 -7.05 -47.46 -10.52
N ARG A 79 -7.37 -47.61 -11.80
CA ARG A 79 -8.30 -48.63 -12.32
C ARG A 79 -7.54 -49.54 -13.28
N ASN A 80 -7.28 -50.77 -12.86
CA ASN A 80 -6.78 -51.84 -13.72
C ASN A 80 -7.77 -53.01 -13.63
N GLY A 81 -8.28 -53.48 -14.78
CA GLY A 81 -9.03 -54.74 -14.87
C GLY A 81 -10.23 -54.87 -13.94
N GLY A 82 -11.09 -53.85 -13.84
CA GLY A 82 -12.40 -53.98 -13.17
C GLY A 82 -12.46 -53.78 -11.66
N LYS A 83 -11.34 -53.72 -10.92
CA LYS A 83 -11.36 -53.41 -9.47
C LYS A 83 -10.82 -52.01 -9.15
N LYS A 84 -11.46 -51.31 -8.21
CA LYS A 84 -11.05 -49.97 -7.72
C LYS A 84 -10.32 -50.13 -6.38
N LYS A 85 -9.12 -49.55 -6.26
CA LYS A 85 -8.39 -49.43 -4.99
C LYS A 85 -7.97 -47.98 -4.77
N TRP A 86 -8.18 -47.48 -3.55
CA TRP A 86 -7.76 -46.14 -3.11
C TRP A 86 -6.48 -46.27 -2.29
N THR A 87 -5.50 -45.39 -2.52
CA THR A 87 -4.26 -45.36 -1.72
C THR A 87 -4.00 -43.94 -1.23
N SER A 88 -3.58 -43.82 0.03
CA SER A 88 -3.16 -42.56 0.64
C SER A 88 -1.68 -42.64 0.98
N SER A 89 -0.90 -41.71 0.42
CA SER A 89 0.55 -41.53 0.51
C SER A 89 1.40 -42.42 -0.40
N VAL A 90 2.26 -41.76 -1.20
CA VAL A 90 3.43 -42.34 -1.86
C VAL A 90 4.63 -41.61 -1.27
N ARG A 91 5.47 -42.28 -0.47
CA ARG A 91 6.79 -41.77 -0.08
C ARG A 91 7.78 -42.16 -1.17
N PHE A 92 8.42 -41.18 -1.79
CA PHE A 92 9.58 -41.43 -2.65
C PHE A 92 10.84 -41.51 -1.78
N ARG A 93 11.57 -42.61 -1.90
CA ARG A 93 12.89 -42.80 -1.29
C ARG A 93 13.91 -42.68 -2.42
N VAL A 94 14.65 -41.58 -2.47
CA VAL A 94 15.73 -41.37 -3.44
C VAL A 94 16.96 -42.11 -2.93
N LYS A 95 17.37 -43.18 -3.63
CA LYS A 95 18.71 -43.75 -3.48
C LYS A 95 19.65 -42.97 -4.39
N ARG A 96 20.58 -42.20 -3.82
CA ARG A 96 21.74 -41.68 -4.57
C ARG A 96 22.66 -42.85 -4.90
N ARG A 97 22.96 -43.03 -6.18
CA ARG A 97 24.06 -43.86 -6.67
C ARG A 97 25.17 -42.87 -7.03
N ALA A 98 26.34 -43.03 -6.42
CA ALA A 98 27.54 -42.31 -6.77
C ALA A 98 28.12 -42.96 -8.03
N GLU A 99 28.28 -42.16 -9.08
CA GLU A 99 29.11 -42.49 -10.24
C GLU A 99 30.16 -41.38 -10.33
N LEU A 100 31.42 -41.81 -10.26
CA LEU A 100 32.64 -41.05 -10.46
C LEU A 100 32.70 -40.58 -11.91
N LEU A 101 32.99 -39.30 -12.11
CA LEU A 101 33.54 -38.77 -13.35
C LEU A 101 34.77 -37.95 -12.95
N GLU A 102 35.92 -38.41 -13.43
CA GLU A 102 37.18 -37.67 -13.45
C GLU A 102 37.02 -36.53 -14.47
N GLU A 103 37.11 -35.28 -14.02
CA GLU A 103 37.27 -34.12 -14.87
C GLU A 103 38.77 -33.94 -15.16
N TYR A 104 39.12 -33.82 -16.44
CA TYR A 104 40.43 -33.43 -16.94
C TYR A 104 40.56 -31.90 -16.90
N ASP A 105 41.76 -31.43 -16.57
CA ASP A 105 42.19 -30.03 -16.54
C ASP A 105 42.29 -29.45 -17.97
N ASP A 106 41.42 -28.49 -18.31
CA ASP A 106 41.47 -27.70 -19.56
C ASP A 106 41.74 -26.21 -19.27
N GLU A 107 42.63 -25.90 -18.31
CA GLU A 107 43.06 -24.51 -18.01
C GLU A 107 44.28 -24.05 -18.84
N GLU A 108 44.97 -24.95 -19.57
CA GLU A 108 46.18 -24.60 -20.36
C GLU A 108 45.93 -24.23 -21.83
N GLU A 109 44.69 -24.29 -22.33
CA GLU A 109 44.38 -24.02 -23.75
C GLU A 109 43.85 -22.60 -24.00
N MET A 110 43.42 -21.86 -22.97
CA MET A 110 42.98 -20.46 -23.11
C MET A 110 44.13 -19.44 -23.07
N GLU A 111 45.27 -19.75 -22.44
CA GLU A 111 46.41 -18.82 -22.40
C GLU A 111 47.19 -18.76 -23.73
N ARG A 112 46.99 -19.72 -24.63
CA ARG A 112 47.70 -19.77 -25.93
C ARG A 112 46.98 -18.99 -27.06
N GLU A 113 45.70 -18.67 -26.90
CA GLU A 113 44.94 -17.88 -27.89
C GLU A 113 45.02 -16.36 -27.64
N GLU A 114 45.39 -15.91 -26.44
CA GLU A 114 45.58 -14.47 -26.14
C GLU A 114 46.96 -13.94 -26.58
N GLU A 115 47.98 -14.78 -26.73
CA GLU A 115 49.31 -14.34 -27.24
C GLU A 115 49.36 -14.19 -28.77
N GLU A 116 48.51 -14.90 -29.54
CA GLU A 116 48.51 -14.81 -31.02
C GLU A 116 47.71 -13.61 -31.57
N MET A 117 46.94 -12.89 -30.76
CA MET A 117 46.17 -11.71 -31.18
C MET A 117 46.85 -10.36 -30.86
N GLY A 118 48.10 -10.39 -30.37
CA GLY A 118 48.83 -9.21 -29.90
C GLY A 118 49.80 -8.55 -30.89
N GLU A 119 50.08 -9.14 -32.06
CA GLU A 119 51.23 -8.73 -32.90
C GLU A 119 50.93 -8.10 -34.28
N GLU A 120 49.68 -7.76 -34.60
CA GLU A 120 49.39 -7.01 -35.84
C GLU A 120 48.65 -5.70 -35.57
N ARG A 121 49.41 -4.61 -35.34
CA ARG A 121 49.15 -3.25 -35.89
C ARG A 121 50.13 -2.22 -35.30
N GLU A 122 51.34 -2.19 -35.85
CA GLU A 122 52.11 -0.95 -35.96
C GLU A 122 52.18 -0.52 -37.44
N GLU A 123 52.18 0.79 -37.64
CA GLU A 123 52.45 1.54 -38.87
C GLU A 123 51.39 1.55 -39.98
N THR A 124 50.62 2.64 -40.06
CA THR A 124 50.78 3.67 -41.10
C THR A 124 49.65 4.70 -41.00
N GLY A 125 50.01 5.99 -41.16
CA GLY A 125 49.06 7.00 -41.63
C GLY A 125 49.01 8.28 -40.80
N GLU A 126 50.00 9.14 -41.01
CA GLU A 126 49.90 10.57 -40.80
C GLU A 126 48.69 11.13 -41.56
N GLY A 127 47.94 12.06 -40.96
CA GLY A 127 46.84 12.74 -41.66
C GLY A 127 45.99 13.67 -40.81
N GLU A 128 46.34 14.95 -40.84
CA GLU A 128 45.47 16.14 -40.75
C GLU A 128 44.61 16.32 -39.49
N GLU A 129 45.20 17.03 -38.51
CA GLU A 129 44.47 17.87 -37.56
C GLU A 129 43.91 19.10 -38.28
N GLY A 130 42.60 19.32 -38.15
CA GLY A 130 41.97 20.57 -38.58
C GLY A 130 40.45 20.48 -38.57
N ASP A 131 39.85 21.26 -37.67
CA ASP A 131 38.46 21.73 -37.73
C ASP A 131 37.35 20.68 -37.62
N ASN A 132 36.95 20.33 -36.39
CA ASN A 132 35.57 19.89 -36.08
C ASN A 132 35.22 19.91 -34.57
N MET A 133 35.71 20.91 -33.82
CA MET A 133 35.33 21.10 -32.41
C MET A 133 34.24 22.17 -32.21
N GLU A 134 33.76 22.81 -33.28
CA GLU A 134 32.73 23.88 -33.21
C GLU A 134 31.30 23.37 -33.49
N GLU A 135 31.14 22.14 -33.96
CA GLU A 135 29.82 21.56 -34.28
C GLU A 135 29.28 20.62 -33.18
N ALA A 136 30.15 20.09 -32.32
CA ALA A 136 29.77 19.29 -31.14
C ALA A 136 29.31 20.14 -29.94
N GLU A 137 29.68 21.43 -29.87
CA GLU A 137 29.19 22.34 -28.83
C GLU A 137 27.81 22.94 -29.15
N LYS A 138 27.37 22.93 -30.41
CA LYS A 138 26.04 23.41 -30.82
C LYS A 138 24.90 22.41 -30.60
N GLU A 139 25.17 21.11 -30.47
CA GLU A 139 24.13 20.10 -30.17
C GLU A 139 23.84 19.95 -28.67
N ILE A 140 24.72 20.42 -27.78
CA ILE A 140 24.50 20.39 -26.32
C ILE A 140 23.72 21.62 -25.82
N GLU A 141 23.61 22.68 -26.62
CA GLU A 141 22.87 23.91 -26.26
C GLU A 141 21.36 23.83 -26.59
N ILE A 142 20.93 22.84 -27.40
CA ILE A 142 19.51 22.67 -27.80
C ILE A 142 18.67 21.90 -26.76
N ILE A 143 19.28 21.27 -25.75
CA ILE A 143 18.54 20.58 -24.66
C ILE A 143 18.30 21.50 -23.44
N ARG A 144 18.75 22.77 -23.47
CA ARG A 144 18.56 23.73 -22.37
C ARG A 144 17.52 24.82 -22.58
N GLU A 145 16.79 24.82 -23.69
CA GLU A 145 15.73 25.80 -23.93
C GLU A 145 14.34 25.14 -24.01
N ILE A 146 13.51 25.40 -22.99
CA ILE A 146 12.03 25.63 -22.99
C ILE A 146 11.51 25.54 -21.53
N PRO A 147 10.75 26.52 -20.99
CA PRO A 147 11.02 27.96 -20.97
C PRO A 147 10.99 28.54 -19.53
N ALA A 148 11.99 29.36 -19.20
CA ALA A 148 12.00 30.24 -18.04
C ALA A 148 11.08 31.47 -18.24
N GLN A 149 9.78 31.24 -18.37
CA GLN A 149 8.77 32.31 -18.41
C GLN A 149 7.77 32.16 -17.26
N PHE A 150 8.19 32.23 -15.99
CA PHE A 150 7.25 32.49 -14.88
C PHE A 150 7.90 33.08 -13.62
N ILE A 151 9.03 33.78 -13.75
CA ILE A 151 9.63 34.55 -12.64
C ILE A 151 9.87 35.98 -13.11
N GLN A 152 8.79 36.75 -13.26
CA GLN A 152 8.81 38.20 -13.20
C GLN A 152 7.38 38.73 -13.08
N TYR A 153 6.78 38.58 -11.90
CA TYR A 153 5.72 39.49 -11.41
C TYR A 153 5.64 39.34 -9.89
N ARG A 154 6.62 39.94 -9.21
CA ARG A 154 6.53 40.20 -7.78
C ARG A 154 7.09 41.58 -7.51
N ASN A 155 6.26 42.57 -7.81
CA ASN A 155 6.19 43.90 -7.20
C ASN A 155 5.12 44.67 -7.96
N ASN A 156 3.92 44.73 -7.38
CA ASN A 156 3.04 45.89 -7.42
C ASN A 156 2.01 45.68 -6.31
N ASN A 157 2.24 46.40 -5.21
CA ASN A 157 1.19 46.76 -4.27
C ASN A 157 0.28 47.74 -4.99
N GLU A 158 -1.00 47.41 -5.14
CA GLU A 158 -2.05 48.41 -5.32
C GLU A 158 -3.29 47.95 -4.55
N GLU A 159 -3.86 48.91 -3.84
CA GLU A 159 -5.02 48.84 -2.95
C GLU A 159 -6.25 48.29 -3.70
N ILE A 160 -6.99 47.37 -3.07
CA ILE A 160 -8.32 46.97 -3.54
C ILE A 160 -9.34 47.45 -2.51
N GLU A 161 -10.24 48.29 -3.03
CA GLU A 161 -11.37 48.96 -2.38
C GLU A 161 -12.51 48.00 -2.00
N ASP A 162 -13.27 48.40 -0.98
CA ASP A 162 -14.29 47.69 -0.20
C ASP A 162 -15.64 47.42 -0.90
N ASP A 163 -15.70 47.06 -2.19
CA ASP A 163 -16.99 46.96 -2.91
C ASP A 163 -17.55 45.55 -3.18
N GLU A 164 -16.87 44.45 -2.82
CA GLU A 164 -17.36 43.09 -3.09
C GLU A 164 -18.20 42.43 -1.98
N ILE A 165 -18.45 43.09 -0.85
CA ILE A 165 -19.14 42.49 0.30
C ILE A 165 -20.67 42.44 0.15
N THR A 166 -21.24 43.20 -0.79
CA THR A 166 -22.70 43.33 -0.91
C THR A 166 -23.36 42.21 -1.73
N CYS A 167 -22.66 41.58 -2.68
CA CYS A 167 -23.24 40.57 -3.57
C CYS A 167 -23.35 39.16 -2.95
N VAL A 168 -22.65 38.89 -1.85
CA VAL A 168 -22.65 37.57 -1.19
C VAL A 168 -23.81 37.39 -0.21
N TYR A 169 -24.42 38.50 0.26
CA TYR A 169 -25.55 38.44 1.18
C TYR A 169 -26.86 38.04 0.48
N ASP A 170 -27.10 38.52 -0.74
CA ASP A 170 -28.36 38.26 -1.46
C ASP A 170 -28.49 36.79 -1.91
N ALA A 171 -27.39 36.18 -2.37
CA ALA A 171 -27.39 34.78 -2.79
C ALA A 171 -27.57 33.77 -1.64
N ARG A 172 -27.32 34.20 -0.39
CA ARG A 172 -27.50 33.37 0.82
C ARG A 172 -28.95 33.41 1.31
N GLU A 173 -29.60 34.55 1.19
CA GLU A 173 -30.99 34.73 1.61
C GLU A 173 -31.97 34.05 0.64
N GLU A 174 -31.70 34.08 -0.67
CA GLU A 174 -32.50 33.33 -1.65
C GLU A 174 -32.46 31.81 -1.42
N ARG A 175 -31.30 31.26 -1.03
CA ARG A 175 -31.19 29.83 -0.69
C ARG A 175 -31.96 29.47 0.58
N ARG A 176 -32.01 30.38 1.56
CA ARG A 176 -32.80 30.20 2.79
C ARG A 176 -34.29 30.16 2.49
N ILE A 177 -34.77 31.10 1.67
CA ILE A 177 -36.19 31.21 1.28
C ILE A 177 -36.63 29.99 0.45
N ASN A 178 -35.78 29.50 -0.46
CA ASN A 178 -36.12 28.32 -1.25
C ASN A 178 -36.13 27.02 -0.42
N GLY A 179 -35.24 26.88 0.56
CA GLY A 179 -35.25 25.75 1.49
C GLY A 179 -36.50 25.70 2.39
N GLU A 180 -37.00 26.85 2.83
CA GLU A 180 -38.23 26.94 3.64
C GLU A 180 -39.48 26.54 2.83
N LYS A 181 -39.55 26.92 1.54
CA LYS A 181 -40.65 26.55 0.64
C LYS A 181 -40.71 25.05 0.35
N GLU A 182 -39.56 24.38 0.17
CA GLU A 182 -39.53 22.93 -0.03
C GLU A 182 -39.99 22.17 1.23
N MET A 183 -39.54 22.60 2.41
CA MET A 183 -39.97 21.98 3.67
C MET A 183 -41.47 22.16 3.94
N GLU A 184 -42.04 23.30 3.55
CA GLU A 184 -43.48 23.52 3.68
C GLU A 184 -44.30 22.63 2.73
N LYS A 185 -43.81 22.44 1.50
CA LYS A 185 -44.40 21.54 0.50
C LYS A 185 -44.41 20.07 0.97
N GLU A 186 -43.30 19.58 1.54
CA GLU A 186 -43.26 18.24 2.14
C GLU A 186 -44.23 18.09 3.32
N ARG A 187 -44.40 19.15 4.12
CA ARG A 187 -45.30 19.15 5.27
C ARG A 187 -46.77 19.08 4.84
N GLU A 188 -47.14 19.72 3.74
CA GLU A 188 -48.47 19.61 3.15
C GLU A 188 -48.75 18.23 2.56
N GLU A 189 -47.78 17.62 1.87
CA GLU A 189 -47.92 16.26 1.35
C GLU A 189 -48.11 15.22 2.46
N LEU A 190 -47.42 15.40 3.59
CA LEU A 190 -47.61 14.55 4.78
C LEU A 190 -49.01 14.71 5.39
N LYS A 191 -49.54 15.94 5.45
CA LYS A 191 -50.91 16.20 5.93
C LYS A 191 -51.95 15.52 5.04
N LYS A 192 -51.77 15.56 3.71
CA LYS A 192 -52.66 14.90 2.73
C LYS A 192 -52.63 13.36 2.86
N LYS A 193 -51.50 12.76 3.25
CA LYS A 193 -51.41 11.31 3.49
C LYS A 193 -52.09 10.86 4.79
N THR A 194 -52.27 11.76 5.77
CA THR A 194 -52.86 11.41 7.07
C THR A 194 -54.39 11.51 7.15
N THR A 195 -55.06 12.15 6.20
CA THR A 195 -56.52 12.34 6.24
C THR A 195 -57.35 11.29 5.47
N GLY A 196 -56.71 10.31 4.81
CA GLY A 196 -57.39 9.41 3.86
C GLY A 196 -57.76 7.99 4.32
N LYS A 197 -57.80 7.67 5.62
CA LYS A 197 -58.19 6.31 6.07
C LYS A 197 -59.10 6.33 7.29
N GLY A 198 -60.39 6.49 7.03
CA GLY A 198 -61.44 6.29 8.03
C GLY A 198 -62.66 5.63 7.39
N GLU A 199 -62.59 4.32 7.12
CA GLU A 199 -63.81 3.54 6.90
C GLU A 199 -63.77 2.18 7.63
N LYS A 200 -64.83 2.06 8.43
CA LYS A 200 -65.51 0.93 9.08
C LYS A 200 -65.06 -0.49 8.72
N TYR A 201 -64.75 -1.26 9.77
CA TYR A 201 -65.17 -2.65 9.87
C TYR A 201 -65.69 -2.92 11.29
N ASP A 202 -67.02 -3.00 11.40
CA ASP A 202 -67.69 -3.78 12.43
C ASP A 202 -67.49 -5.26 12.11
N ASN A 203 -66.88 -6.01 13.04
CA ASN A 203 -67.31 -7.38 13.30
C ASN A 203 -66.81 -7.86 14.67
N GLY A 204 -67.78 -8.32 15.46
CA GLY A 204 -67.62 -8.66 16.85
C GLY A 204 -66.88 -9.98 17.13
N GLY A 205 -66.64 -10.19 18.42
CA GLY A 205 -66.46 -11.52 19.00
C GLY A 205 -65.05 -12.10 18.98
N ARG A 206 -64.26 -11.76 20.02
CA ARG A 206 -63.37 -12.65 20.84
C ARG A 206 -62.17 -11.87 21.40
N LYS A 207 -62.44 -11.12 22.48
CA LYS A 207 -61.48 -10.73 23.53
C LYS A 207 -61.14 -12.01 24.33
N ALA A 208 -60.00 -12.22 24.97
CA ALA A 208 -58.90 -11.37 25.41
C ALA A 208 -57.63 -12.25 25.45
N ASN A 209 -56.45 -11.66 25.21
CA ASN A 209 -55.08 -12.16 25.54
C ASN A 209 -53.99 -11.67 24.55
N LYS A 210 -54.34 -10.96 23.47
CA LYS A 210 -53.35 -10.43 22.51
C LYS A 210 -52.92 -8.98 22.74
N SER A 211 -53.66 -8.15 23.48
CA SER A 211 -53.28 -6.73 23.69
C SER A 211 -52.09 -6.57 24.64
N ASP A 212 -52.03 -7.33 25.73
CA ASP A 212 -50.94 -7.25 26.71
C ASP A 212 -49.57 -7.60 26.14
N LYS A 213 -49.53 -8.55 25.19
CA LYS A 213 -48.27 -8.94 24.52
C LYS A 213 -47.79 -7.84 23.58
N TYR A 214 -48.70 -7.08 22.99
CA TYR A 214 -48.36 -5.97 22.10
C TYR A 214 -47.83 -4.75 22.88
N ASP A 215 -48.43 -4.44 24.03
CA ASP A 215 -47.99 -3.32 24.85
C ASP A 215 -46.66 -3.57 25.55
N LYS A 216 -46.40 -4.79 26.03
CA LYS A 216 -45.06 -5.17 26.55
C LYS A 216 -43.98 -5.03 25.48
N ARG A 217 -44.26 -5.41 24.23
CA ARG A 217 -43.31 -5.27 23.10
C ARG A 217 -43.08 -3.81 22.72
N ARG A 218 -44.12 -2.97 22.82
CA ARG A 218 -44.04 -1.53 22.55
C ARG A 218 -43.26 -0.78 23.65
N LYS A 219 -43.44 -1.15 24.92
CA LYS A 219 -42.67 -0.61 26.06
C LYS A 219 -41.20 -0.98 25.96
N PHE A 220 -40.88 -2.24 25.63
CA PHE A 220 -39.50 -2.69 25.43
C PHE A 220 -38.79 -1.97 24.27
N ARG A 221 -39.50 -1.72 23.15
CA ARG A 221 -38.97 -0.92 22.03
C ARG A 221 -38.73 0.54 22.41
N ARG A 222 -39.59 1.14 23.24
CA ARG A 222 -39.42 2.52 23.73
C ARG A 222 -38.24 2.64 24.69
N GLU A 223 -38.06 1.69 25.60
CA GLU A 223 -36.91 1.67 26.52
C GLU A 223 -35.59 1.44 25.79
N ARG A 224 -35.56 0.56 24.77
CA ARG A 224 -34.36 0.36 23.94
C ARG A 224 -34.00 1.61 23.13
N LYS A 225 -34.99 2.35 22.62
CA LYS A 225 -34.77 3.65 21.97
C LYS A 225 -34.32 4.74 22.96
N LYS A 226 -34.86 4.77 24.19
CA LYS A 226 -34.41 5.72 25.23
C LYS A 226 -32.97 5.44 25.70
N LYS A 227 -32.58 4.16 25.86
CA LYS A 227 -31.19 3.78 26.18
C LYS A 227 -30.22 4.12 25.03
N SER A 228 -30.64 3.90 23.78
CA SER A 228 -29.85 4.27 22.59
C SER A 228 -29.71 5.79 22.38
N ARG A 229 -30.70 6.60 22.78
CA ARG A 229 -30.60 8.07 22.75
C ARG A 229 -29.70 8.59 23.87
N LYS A 230 -29.86 8.10 25.10
CA LYS A 230 -28.97 8.46 26.22
C LYS A 230 -27.50 8.13 25.96
N SER A 231 -27.19 7.04 25.24
CA SER A 231 -25.80 6.71 24.89
C SER A 231 -25.24 7.53 23.72
N ARG A 232 -26.11 8.11 22.87
CA ARG A 232 -25.69 9.01 21.78
C ARG A 232 -25.47 10.43 22.28
N ASP A 233 -26.36 10.92 23.14
CA ASP A 233 -26.28 12.29 23.67
C ASP A 233 -25.09 12.44 24.66
N SER A 234 -24.66 11.34 25.31
CA SER A 234 -23.44 11.32 26.13
C SER A 234 -22.13 11.29 25.34
N HIS A 235 -22.17 11.07 24.02
CA HIS A 235 -20.98 11.10 23.16
C HIS A 235 -20.83 12.40 22.37
N GLN A 236 -21.87 13.25 22.35
CA GLN A 236 -21.87 14.46 21.53
C GLN A 236 -21.36 15.72 22.27
N SER A 237 -21.12 15.64 23.58
CA SER A 237 -20.66 16.76 24.42
C SER A 237 -19.24 16.61 24.99
N GLN A 238 -18.48 15.58 24.58
CA GLN A 238 -17.08 15.42 24.95
C GLN A 238 -16.15 15.94 23.84
N GLU A 239 -16.06 17.26 23.67
CA GLU A 239 -14.78 17.87 23.27
C GLU A 239 -13.88 17.89 24.52
N THR A 240 -13.50 16.70 24.99
CA THR A 240 -12.60 16.50 26.12
C THR A 240 -11.17 16.69 25.67
N ARG A 241 -10.33 17.33 26.51
CA ARG A 241 -8.87 17.33 26.37
C ARG A 241 -8.41 15.95 25.92
N ALA A 242 -7.71 15.89 24.78
CA ALA A 242 -7.45 14.63 24.10
C ALA A 242 -6.29 13.85 24.72
N PHE A 243 -5.35 14.55 25.36
CA PHE A 243 -4.12 14.00 25.93
C PHE A 243 -3.51 14.94 26.99
N ASP A 244 -2.42 14.53 27.65
CA ASP A 244 -1.71 15.40 28.61
C ASP A 244 -0.99 16.53 27.86
N SER A 245 -1.52 17.75 27.94
CA SER A 245 -0.98 18.89 27.20
C SER A 245 0.43 19.29 27.63
N ASN A 246 0.84 18.97 28.86
CA ASN A 246 2.12 19.43 29.38
C ASN A 246 3.27 18.67 28.70
N VAL A 247 3.15 17.34 28.60
CA VAL A 247 4.17 16.50 27.95
C VAL A 247 4.38 16.92 26.49
N ILE A 248 3.30 17.14 25.75
CA ILE A 248 3.38 17.52 24.33
C ILE A 248 3.97 18.93 24.17
N ARG A 249 3.55 19.87 25.02
CA ARG A 249 4.08 21.23 24.98
C ARG A 249 5.57 21.24 25.32
N ASP A 250 5.99 20.48 26.32
CA ASP A 250 7.39 20.36 26.69
C ASP A 250 8.21 19.72 25.56
N ILE A 251 7.66 18.72 24.85
CA ILE A 251 8.31 18.14 23.67
C ILE A 251 8.46 19.19 22.56
N ALA A 252 7.40 19.95 22.27
CA ALA A 252 7.40 20.95 21.20
C ALA A 252 8.23 22.19 21.51
N LEU A 253 8.39 22.54 22.80
CA LEU A 253 9.21 23.67 23.22
C LEU A 253 10.69 23.30 23.40
N ASN A 254 10.99 22.05 23.77
CA ASN A 254 12.36 21.58 23.98
C ASN A 254 12.97 20.90 22.76
N SER A 255 12.24 20.79 21.65
CA SER A 255 12.84 20.42 20.36
C SER A 255 13.71 21.57 19.89
N ASN A 256 15.00 21.53 20.23
CA ASN A 256 15.98 22.45 19.68
C ASN A 256 15.89 22.39 18.16
N ASP A 257 15.69 23.56 17.53
CA ASP A 257 15.61 23.70 16.08
C ASP A 257 16.86 23.05 15.45
N MET A 258 16.63 21.97 14.72
CA MET A 258 17.65 21.29 13.93
C MET A 258 17.81 22.02 12.59
N ASP A 259 17.99 23.34 12.62
CA ASP A 259 18.21 24.16 11.43
C ASP A 259 19.52 23.81 10.71
N GLY A 260 20.32 22.87 11.25
CA GLY A 260 21.58 22.39 10.68
C GLY A 260 21.64 20.89 10.34
N GLU A 261 20.60 20.08 10.57
CA GLU A 261 20.60 18.73 9.99
C GLU A 261 20.24 18.86 8.51
N GLU A 262 21.28 18.86 7.67
CA GLU A 262 21.15 18.80 6.21
C GLU A 262 20.13 17.74 5.83
N ASN A 263 19.30 18.04 4.82
CA ASN A 263 18.33 17.10 4.26
C ASN A 263 19.07 15.82 3.84
N PHE A 264 19.10 14.83 4.73
CA PHE A 264 19.65 13.53 4.42
C PHE A 264 18.90 12.98 3.22
N THR A 265 19.66 12.57 2.23
CA THR A 265 19.13 11.88 1.07
C THR A 265 19.62 10.46 1.11
N ILE A 266 18.76 9.48 0.81
CA ILE A 266 19.24 8.09 0.69
C ILE A 266 20.33 8.02 -0.39
N SER A 267 20.27 8.94 -1.36
CA SER A 267 21.28 9.10 -2.39
C SER A 267 22.69 9.40 -1.89
N SER A 268 22.85 10.16 -0.80
CA SER A 268 24.18 10.42 -0.26
C SER A 268 24.81 9.17 0.37
N LEU A 269 24.00 8.25 0.91
CA LEU A 269 24.52 7.02 1.53
C LEU A 269 25.01 5.98 0.53
N TYR A 270 24.45 5.90 -0.68
CA TYR A 270 24.87 4.86 -1.63
C TYR A 270 26.03 5.30 -2.53
N LYS A 271 26.34 6.60 -2.62
CA LYS A 271 27.46 7.11 -3.44
C LYS A 271 28.78 6.46 -2.98
N GLY A 272 29.37 5.62 -3.84
CA GLY A 272 30.63 4.94 -3.58
C GLY A 272 30.50 3.63 -2.77
N HIS A 273 29.29 3.12 -2.54
CA HIS A 273 29.06 1.89 -1.79
C HIS A 273 28.34 0.84 -2.64
N ARG A 274 28.57 -0.45 -2.33
CA ARG A 274 27.94 -1.58 -3.05
C ARG A 274 26.44 -1.69 -2.84
N GLY A 275 25.91 -1.00 -1.83
CA GLY A 275 24.50 -0.96 -1.49
C GLY A 275 24.29 -0.51 -0.05
N LEU A 276 23.04 -0.53 0.37
CA LEU A 276 22.57 -0.21 1.72
C LEU A 276 22.07 -1.45 2.43
N GLN A 277 22.08 -1.46 3.76
CA GLN A 277 21.46 -2.46 4.62
C GLN A 277 20.80 -1.79 5.83
N LEU A 278 19.86 -2.49 6.45
CA LEU A 278 19.19 -2.05 7.67
C LEU A 278 19.87 -2.67 8.89
N LYS A 279 20.51 -1.83 9.71
CA LYS A 279 21.09 -2.24 10.98
C LYS A 279 20.12 -1.92 12.11
N LYS A 280 19.72 -2.93 12.88
CA LYS A 280 18.79 -2.74 13.99
C LYS A 280 19.40 -1.78 15.04
N VAL A 281 18.61 -0.81 15.49
CA VAL A 281 18.98 0.07 16.61
C VAL A 281 18.79 -0.71 17.90
N GLU A 282 19.89 -0.88 18.65
CA GLU A 282 19.86 -1.53 19.95
C GLU A 282 19.16 -0.65 21.01
N ASN A 283 18.67 -1.27 22.08
CA ASN A 283 18.04 -0.58 23.22
C ASN A 283 16.77 0.22 22.90
N THR A 284 16.06 -0.12 21.83
CA THR A 284 14.71 0.43 21.58
C THR A 284 13.70 -0.17 22.56
N SER A 285 12.99 0.69 23.29
CA SER A 285 12.00 0.25 24.29
C SER A 285 10.58 0.69 23.89
N PHE A 286 10.03 0.04 22.87
CA PHE A 286 8.62 0.22 22.57
C PHE A 286 7.75 -0.48 23.62
N SER A 287 6.65 0.16 24.00
CA SER A 287 5.61 -0.52 24.79
C SER A 287 5.05 -1.72 24.02
N ALA A 288 4.36 -2.63 24.71
CA ALA A 288 3.62 -3.67 24.01
C ALA A 288 2.58 -3.04 23.07
N VAL A 289 2.69 -3.34 21.78
CA VAL A 289 1.82 -2.80 20.71
C VAL A 289 1.01 -3.92 20.10
N PHE A 290 -0.25 -3.66 19.79
CA PHE A 290 -1.15 -4.68 19.26
C PHE A 290 -1.48 -4.41 17.80
N SER A 291 -0.94 -5.27 16.91
CA SER A 291 -1.18 -5.19 15.46
C SER A 291 -0.98 -3.79 14.87
N PRO A 292 0.16 -3.12 15.15
CA PRO A 292 0.41 -1.78 14.64
C PRO A 292 0.39 -1.79 13.10
N LEU A 293 0.02 -0.66 12.48
CA LEU A 293 -0.17 -0.62 11.02
C LEU A 293 0.42 0.63 10.34
N GLY A 294 0.19 1.81 10.89
CA GLY A 294 0.66 3.08 10.34
C GLY A 294 1.76 3.68 11.19
N ALA A 295 2.73 4.31 10.56
CA ALA A 295 3.77 5.10 11.22
C ALA A 295 4.09 6.34 10.40
N ALA A 296 4.55 7.39 11.07
CA ALA A 296 5.11 8.59 10.47
C ALA A 296 6.21 9.13 11.39
N PHE A 297 7.06 10.00 10.85
CA PHE A 297 8.05 10.74 11.63
C PHE A 297 7.76 12.22 11.52
N ASP A 298 7.61 12.90 12.67
CA ASP A 298 7.50 14.35 12.71
C ASP A 298 8.88 14.95 12.98
N ARG A 299 9.45 15.56 11.93
CA ARG A 299 10.82 16.11 11.97
C ARG A 299 10.98 17.24 12.99
N SER A 300 9.97 18.07 13.18
CA SER A 300 10.10 19.28 14.01
C SER A 300 10.16 18.94 15.50
N ILE A 301 9.43 17.91 15.92
CA ILE A 301 9.45 17.44 17.32
C ILE A 301 10.35 16.21 17.52
N ARG A 302 11.02 15.74 16.46
CA ARG A 302 11.88 14.53 16.43
C ARG A 302 11.21 13.29 17.05
N MET A 303 9.94 13.08 16.70
CA MET A 303 9.16 11.97 17.24
C MET A 303 8.67 11.02 16.16
N TRP A 304 8.70 9.74 16.51
CA TRP A 304 7.92 8.73 15.81
C TRP A 304 6.48 8.77 16.30
N ILE A 305 5.54 8.72 15.35
CA ILE A 305 4.11 8.63 15.64
C ILE A 305 3.61 7.36 14.97
N TYR A 306 3.06 6.42 15.72
CA TYR A 306 2.59 5.15 15.15
C TYR A 306 1.26 4.68 15.75
N THR A 307 0.52 3.89 14.98
CA THR A 307 -0.78 3.36 15.41
C THR A 307 -0.61 2.07 16.20
N ASN A 308 -1.30 1.97 17.33
CA ASN A 308 -1.52 0.72 18.05
C ASN A 308 -2.95 0.26 17.77
N THR A 309 -3.16 -0.32 16.59
CA THR A 309 -4.49 -0.60 16.03
C THR A 309 -5.36 -1.43 16.95
N GLY A 310 -4.80 -2.47 17.59
CA GLY A 310 -5.50 -3.33 18.53
C GLY A 310 -5.74 -2.67 19.90
N GLY A 311 -4.86 -1.75 20.30
CA GLY A 311 -5.01 -0.96 21.52
C GLY A 311 -5.98 0.22 21.40
N GLY A 312 -6.30 0.66 20.17
CA GLY A 312 -7.14 1.84 19.94
C GLY A 312 -6.43 3.15 20.30
N THR A 313 -5.10 3.16 20.23
CA THR A 313 -4.24 4.29 20.61
C THR A 313 -3.28 4.68 19.48
N VAL A 314 -2.80 5.91 19.55
CA VAL A 314 -1.69 6.42 18.75
C VAL A 314 -0.57 6.77 19.71
N GLU A 315 0.61 6.20 19.50
CA GLU A 315 1.76 6.36 20.38
C GLU A 315 2.71 7.39 19.79
N LEU A 316 3.25 8.26 20.64
CA LEU A 316 4.32 9.21 20.32
C LEU A 316 5.59 8.72 21.04
N ALA A 317 6.63 8.39 20.28
CA ALA A 317 7.90 7.91 20.80
C ALA A 317 9.07 8.84 20.42
N THR A 318 10.07 8.96 21.29
CA THR A 318 11.31 9.69 20.98
C THR A 318 12.04 9.07 19.80
N TYR A 319 13.00 9.78 19.24
CA TYR A 319 13.84 9.31 18.14
C TYR A 319 14.55 7.96 18.42
N GLU A 320 14.81 7.63 19.69
CA GLU A 320 15.38 6.37 20.19
C GLU A 320 14.32 5.26 20.44
N GLY A 321 13.03 5.58 20.29
CA GLY A 321 11.92 4.63 20.44
C GLY A 321 11.30 4.56 21.83
N HIS A 322 11.59 5.50 22.73
CA HIS A 322 10.93 5.57 24.03
C HIS A 322 9.55 6.23 23.92
N VAL A 323 8.48 5.51 24.25
CA VAL A 323 7.12 6.06 24.22
C VAL A 323 6.98 7.15 25.29
N LYS A 324 6.56 8.35 24.88
CA LYS A 324 6.33 9.51 25.76
C LYS A 324 4.86 9.74 26.03
N GLU A 325 4.01 9.57 25.02
CA GLU A 325 2.57 9.85 25.13
C GLU A 325 1.74 8.82 24.36
N SER A 326 0.54 8.53 24.84
CA SER A 326 -0.41 7.60 24.22
C SER A 326 -1.79 8.23 24.09
N ILE A 327 -2.16 8.59 22.86
CA ILE A 327 -3.43 9.26 22.57
C ILE A 327 -4.51 8.20 22.35
N LYS A 328 -5.54 8.22 23.19
CA LYS A 328 -6.62 7.22 23.21
C LYS A 328 -7.85 7.66 22.41
N GLY A 329 -8.80 6.74 22.28
CA GLY A 329 -10.13 7.04 21.73
C GLY A 329 -10.22 6.94 20.21
N PHE A 330 -9.40 6.09 19.60
CA PHE A 330 -9.52 5.73 18.18
C PHE A 330 -10.10 4.32 18.04
N GLU A 331 -10.98 4.13 17.06
CA GLU A 331 -11.49 2.80 16.74
C GLU A 331 -10.60 2.15 15.66
N LYS A 332 -9.64 1.31 16.06
CA LYS A 332 -8.70 0.65 15.13
C LYS A 332 -7.92 1.64 14.25
N PRO A 333 -7.09 2.53 14.84
CA PRO A 333 -6.29 3.47 14.06
C PRO A 333 -5.35 2.72 13.09
N SER A 334 -5.28 3.15 11.83
CA SER A 334 -4.66 2.38 10.75
C SER A 334 -3.56 3.11 9.97
N ALA A 335 -3.62 4.44 9.86
CA ALA A 335 -2.66 5.24 9.12
C ALA A 335 -2.48 6.62 9.77
N ILE A 336 -1.30 7.22 9.58
CA ILE A 336 -0.91 8.53 10.12
C ILE A 336 -0.24 9.34 9.00
N ALA A 337 -0.46 10.65 8.99
CA ALA A 337 0.26 11.58 8.11
C ALA A 337 0.56 12.89 8.85
N ILE A 338 1.75 13.47 8.64
CA ILE A 338 2.13 14.74 9.25
C ILE A 338 1.57 15.88 8.40
N VAL A 339 0.59 16.61 8.93
CA VAL A 339 -0.10 17.70 8.20
C VAL A 339 0.70 19.00 8.28
N LYS A 340 1.17 19.32 9.49
CA LYS A 340 2.04 20.47 9.73
C LYS A 340 3.07 20.04 10.78
N PRO A 341 4.34 19.85 10.41
CA PRO A 341 5.39 19.43 11.32
C PRO A 341 5.38 20.22 12.64
N GLY A 342 5.54 19.50 13.75
CA GLY A 342 5.59 20.04 15.11
C GLY A 342 4.25 20.48 15.70
N SER A 343 3.17 20.47 14.92
CA SER A 343 1.88 21.02 15.38
C SER A 343 0.67 20.16 15.07
N LYS A 344 0.60 19.56 13.87
CA LYS A 344 -0.59 18.83 13.43
C LYS A 344 -0.24 17.57 12.67
N PHE A 345 -0.91 16.48 13.01
CA PHE A 345 -0.92 15.26 12.23
C PHE A 345 -2.34 14.72 12.11
N ALA A 346 -2.57 13.92 11.09
CA ALA A 346 -3.84 13.27 10.86
C ALA A 346 -3.76 11.78 11.15
N VAL A 347 -4.89 11.20 11.57
CA VAL A 347 -5.04 9.78 11.88
C VAL A 347 -6.28 9.26 11.17
N ILE A 348 -6.13 8.11 10.52
CA ILE A 348 -7.27 7.32 10.05
C ILE A 348 -7.63 6.30 11.13
N ASP A 349 -8.91 6.20 11.42
CA ASP A 349 -9.48 5.06 12.15
C ASP A 349 -10.64 4.43 11.36
N PHE A 350 -11.32 3.46 11.96
CA PHE A 350 -12.45 2.76 11.34
C PHE A 350 -13.61 3.70 10.94
N ASN A 351 -13.84 4.78 11.69
CA ASN A 351 -14.97 5.68 11.49
C ASN A 351 -14.66 6.86 10.57
N GLY A 352 -13.41 7.32 10.53
CA GLY A 352 -13.11 8.62 9.92
C GLY A 352 -11.63 8.99 9.86
N ILE A 353 -11.41 10.22 9.38
CA ILE A 353 -10.12 10.92 9.38
C ILE A 353 -10.19 12.01 10.45
N TYR A 354 -9.20 12.04 11.34
CA TYR A 354 -9.10 12.99 12.44
C TYR A 354 -7.84 13.82 12.29
N LEU A 355 -7.95 15.10 12.61
CA LEU A 355 -6.82 16.00 12.75
C LEU A 355 -6.51 16.17 14.23
N ILE A 356 -5.27 15.90 14.60
CA ILE A 356 -4.75 16.07 15.96
C ILE A 356 -3.88 17.33 15.97
N ASP A 357 -4.32 18.31 16.73
CA ASP A 357 -3.56 19.54 16.99
C ASP A 357 -2.86 19.40 18.35
N LEU A 358 -1.54 19.23 18.29
CA LEU A 358 -0.67 19.02 19.43
C LEU A 358 -0.64 20.25 20.34
N LEU A 359 -0.54 21.44 19.75
CA LEU A 359 -0.43 22.70 20.48
C LEU A 359 -1.77 23.09 21.14
N ALA A 360 -2.88 22.88 20.43
CA ALA A 360 -4.21 23.16 20.95
C ALA A 360 -4.77 22.03 21.83
N ASN A 361 -4.06 20.89 21.94
CA ASN A 361 -4.54 19.66 22.56
C ASN A 361 -5.97 19.28 22.09
N LYS A 362 -6.17 19.33 20.77
CA LYS A 362 -7.50 19.20 20.16
C LYS A 362 -7.53 18.10 19.13
N LYS A 363 -8.49 17.18 19.29
CA LYS A 363 -8.88 16.20 18.27
C LYS A 363 -10.09 16.71 17.50
N SER A 364 -9.89 17.04 16.22
CA SER A 364 -10.94 17.49 15.32
C SER A 364 -11.26 16.40 14.31
N VAL A 365 -12.53 16.28 13.92
CA VAL A 365 -12.91 15.33 12.87
C VAL A 365 -12.94 16.02 11.52
N ILE A 366 -12.21 15.48 10.55
CA ILE A 366 -12.14 15.97 9.17
C ILE A 366 -13.22 15.31 8.33
N VAL A 367 -13.28 13.98 8.30
CA VAL A 367 -14.32 13.23 7.58
C VAL A 367 -14.82 12.06 8.42
N LYS A 368 -16.11 11.73 8.35
CA LYS A 368 -16.73 10.56 9.00
C LYS A 368 -17.48 9.69 8.00
N GLY A 369 -17.81 8.47 8.41
CA GLY A 369 -18.78 7.61 7.72
C GLY A 369 -18.16 6.57 6.80
N PHE A 370 -16.84 6.38 6.86
CA PHE A 370 -16.16 5.39 6.04
C PHE A 370 -16.47 3.95 6.47
N ASN A 371 -16.72 3.68 7.76
CA ASN A 371 -17.02 2.35 8.29
C ASN A 371 -15.97 1.29 7.88
N GLY A 372 -14.68 1.64 7.97
CA GLY A 372 -13.55 0.78 7.63
C GLY A 372 -13.21 0.73 6.14
N ARG A 373 -13.86 1.55 5.31
CA ARG A 373 -13.60 1.62 3.86
C ARG A 373 -12.46 2.58 3.49
N VAL A 374 -11.85 3.27 4.44
CA VAL A 374 -10.75 4.19 4.17
C VAL A 374 -9.41 3.57 4.58
N ARG A 375 -8.37 3.72 3.76
CA ARG A 375 -7.01 3.23 4.02
C ARG A 375 -5.97 4.18 3.46
N GLY A 376 -4.75 4.11 4.00
CA GLY A 376 -3.65 4.97 3.58
C GLY A 376 -3.91 6.43 3.92
N LEU A 377 -2.93 7.12 4.47
CA LEU A 377 -3.02 8.56 4.67
C LEU A 377 -1.71 9.19 4.25
N ALA A 378 -1.78 10.22 3.42
CA ALA A 378 -0.65 11.06 3.06
C ALA A 378 -1.07 12.52 3.07
N THR A 379 -0.11 13.42 3.30
CA THR A 379 -0.32 14.85 3.23
C THR A 379 0.18 15.36 1.89
N THR A 380 -0.66 16.08 1.16
CA THR A 380 -0.31 16.71 -0.13
C THR A 380 0.57 17.95 0.10
N SER A 381 1.23 18.45 -0.95
CA SER A 381 2.12 19.62 -0.89
C SER A 381 1.48 20.88 -0.30
N ASP A 382 0.17 21.04 -0.45
CA ASP A 382 -0.63 22.15 0.08
C ASP A 382 -1.26 21.88 1.46
N GLY A 383 -0.88 20.79 2.12
CA GLY A 383 -1.33 20.44 3.47
C GLY A 383 -2.72 19.81 3.55
N ASN A 384 -3.27 19.33 2.42
CA ASN A 384 -4.49 18.52 2.40
C ASN A 384 -4.18 17.03 2.60
N LEU A 385 -5.21 16.19 2.68
CA LEU A 385 -5.07 14.76 3.00
C LEU A 385 -5.51 13.88 1.84
N ALA A 386 -4.57 13.14 1.25
CA ALA A 386 -4.87 12.09 0.29
C ALA A 386 -5.11 10.75 1.01
N SER A 387 -6.16 10.04 0.60
CA SER A 387 -6.52 8.73 1.16
C SER A 387 -7.18 7.83 0.12
N ILE A 388 -7.19 6.52 0.39
CA ILE A 388 -7.78 5.51 -0.47
C ILE A 388 -9.16 5.15 0.07
N ILE A 389 -10.18 5.30 -0.76
CA ILE A 389 -11.56 4.87 -0.46
C ILE A 389 -11.83 3.54 -1.16
N HIS A 390 -12.05 2.48 -0.39
CA HIS A 390 -12.46 1.16 -0.87
C HIS A 390 -13.96 1.12 -1.15
N GLU A 391 -14.35 1.81 -2.20
CA GLU A 391 -15.61 1.56 -2.90
C GLU A 391 -15.38 0.61 -4.07
N SER A 392 -16.40 0.39 -4.90
CA SER A 392 -16.30 -0.51 -6.06
C SER A 392 -16.57 0.30 -7.33
N PRO A 393 -15.54 0.76 -8.05
CA PRO A 393 -14.09 0.53 -7.82
C PRO A 393 -13.51 1.38 -6.67
N PRO A 394 -12.32 1.03 -6.13
CA PRO A 394 -11.63 1.90 -5.18
C PRO A 394 -11.30 3.25 -5.81
N SER A 395 -11.09 4.29 -5.00
CA SER A 395 -10.67 5.63 -5.45
C SER A 395 -9.58 6.20 -4.56
N ILE A 396 -8.84 7.17 -5.10
CA ILE A 396 -7.95 8.03 -4.32
C ILE A 396 -8.62 9.39 -4.24
N SER A 397 -8.81 9.88 -3.02
CA SER A 397 -9.54 11.11 -2.76
C SER A 397 -8.71 12.04 -1.89
N VAL A 398 -8.77 13.34 -2.19
CA VAL A 398 -8.09 14.39 -1.42
C VAL A 398 -9.13 15.15 -0.61
N PHE A 399 -8.89 15.28 0.69
CA PHE A 399 -9.78 15.96 1.62
C PHE A 399 -9.13 17.23 2.16
N SER A 400 -9.94 18.28 2.26
CA SER A 400 -9.53 19.54 2.88
C SER A 400 -9.22 19.35 4.38
N THR A 401 -8.10 19.90 4.84
CA THR A 401 -7.81 19.97 6.29
C THR A 401 -8.43 21.17 6.98
N SER A 402 -8.86 22.18 6.20
CA SER A 402 -9.48 23.40 6.72
C SER A 402 -11.00 23.30 6.85
N THR A 403 -11.65 22.52 5.99
CA THR A 403 -13.11 22.39 5.93
C THR A 403 -13.57 20.95 6.15
N LYS A 404 -14.48 20.76 7.11
CA LYS A 404 -14.98 19.43 7.49
C LYS A 404 -15.83 18.82 6.38
N ASN A 405 -15.63 17.53 6.11
CA ASN A 405 -16.32 16.72 5.12
C ASN A 405 -16.25 17.28 3.69
N THR A 406 -15.17 17.99 3.35
CA THR A 406 -14.96 18.50 2.00
C THR A 406 -13.94 17.63 1.26
N GLU A 407 -14.42 16.87 0.29
CA GLU A 407 -13.58 16.23 -0.73
C GLU A 407 -13.26 17.28 -1.81
N LEU A 408 -11.98 17.49 -2.07
CA LEU A 408 -11.49 18.42 -3.07
C LEU A 408 -11.50 17.79 -4.46
N CYS A 409 -11.05 16.55 -4.54
CA CYS A 409 -11.10 15.74 -5.76
C CYS A 409 -10.98 14.25 -5.45
N SER A 410 -11.33 13.45 -6.46
CA SER A 410 -11.26 12.00 -6.40
C SER A 410 -11.01 11.44 -7.80
N ILE A 411 -10.17 10.41 -7.88
CA ILE A 411 -9.91 9.65 -9.09
C ILE A 411 -10.16 8.17 -8.82
N ALA A 412 -10.87 7.50 -9.72
CA ALA A 412 -11.07 6.06 -9.63
C ALA A 412 -9.72 5.33 -9.80
N TYR A 413 -9.46 4.37 -8.92
CA TYR A 413 -8.34 3.46 -9.03
C TYR A 413 -8.66 2.40 -10.09
N SER A 414 -8.29 2.70 -11.34
CA SER A 414 -8.63 1.89 -12.51
C SER A 414 -7.78 0.64 -12.71
N VAL A 415 -6.92 0.31 -11.74
CA VAL A 415 -6.00 -0.83 -11.81
C VAL A 415 -6.72 -2.12 -11.41
N GLY A 416 -7.65 -2.58 -12.26
CA GLY A 416 -8.34 -3.87 -12.10
C GLY A 416 -9.07 -4.04 -10.76
N ARG A 417 -9.10 -5.27 -10.24
CA ARG A 417 -9.64 -5.60 -8.90
C ARG A 417 -8.56 -5.41 -7.82
N GLY A 418 -7.86 -4.29 -7.87
CA GLY A 418 -6.80 -3.97 -6.95
C GLY A 418 -7.26 -3.83 -5.49
N ASN A 419 -6.31 -3.96 -4.57
CA ASN A 419 -6.45 -3.70 -3.14
C ASN A 419 -5.41 -2.65 -2.69
N PRO A 420 -5.48 -1.42 -3.23
CA PRO A 420 -4.60 -0.33 -2.84
C PRO A 420 -4.73 -0.10 -1.34
N SER A 421 -3.63 -0.07 -0.60
CA SER A 421 -3.72 -0.09 0.88
C SER A 421 -2.82 0.89 1.62
N PHE A 422 -1.67 1.25 1.04
CA PHE A 422 -0.77 2.24 1.61
C PHE A 422 -0.55 3.35 0.60
N ILE A 423 -0.37 4.56 1.09
CA ILE A 423 -0.22 5.75 0.27
C ILE A 423 0.89 6.61 0.86
N CYS A 424 1.69 7.23 0.00
CA CYS A 424 2.60 8.31 0.39
C CYS A 424 2.46 9.45 -0.62
N SER A 425 2.95 10.63 -0.24
CA SER A 425 3.01 11.79 -1.11
C SER A 425 4.44 12.33 -1.11
N CYS A 426 4.88 12.78 -2.27
CA CYS A 426 6.09 13.57 -2.43
C CYS A 426 5.80 14.67 -3.43
N ASP A 427 5.81 15.91 -2.97
CA ASP A 427 5.44 17.09 -3.76
C ASP A 427 4.05 16.95 -4.41
N GLU A 428 4.00 17.06 -5.74
CA GLU A 428 2.80 16.91 -6.56
C GLU A 428 2.51 15.44 -6.92
N LEU A 429 3.26 14.48 -6.37
CA LEU A 429 3.08 13.07 -6.64
C LEU A 429 2.48 12.36 -5.44
N VAL A 430 1.52 11.48 -5.73
CA VAL A 430 0.88 10.59 -4.77
C VAL A 430 1.09 9.17 -5.25
N TYR A 431 1.66 8.32 -4.39
CA TYR A 431 1.92 6.92 -4.71
C TYR A 431 1.05 6.02 -3.85
N THR A 432 0.56 4.94 -4.42
CA THR A 432 -0.16 3.88 -3.70
C THR A 432 0.43 2.51 -4.02
N SER A 433 0.54 1.67 -2.99
CA SER A 433 0.92 0.27 -3.11
C SER A 433 -0.32 -0.61 -3.12
N ASP A 434 -0.40 -1.53 -4.08
CA ASP A 434 -1.46 -2.53 -4.16
C ASP A 434 -1.00 -3.88 -3.59
N LEU A 435 -1.68 -4.35 -2.53
CA LEU A 435 -1.32 -5.59 -1.85
C LEU A 435 -1.65 -6.86 -2.66
N ASP A 436 -2.66 -6.79 -3.51
CA ASP A 436 -3.15 -7.95 -4.25
C ASP A 436 -2.47 -8.04 -5.62
N LEU A 437 -2.20 -6.90 -6.24
CA LEU A 437 -1.54 -6.82 -7.55
C LEU A 437 -0.02 -6.71 -7.46
N ASN A 438 0.55 -6.33 -6.32
CA ASN A 438 1.99 -6.04 -6.15
C ASN A 438 2.49 -4.95 -7.13
N VAL A 439 1.66 -3.93 -7.32
CA VAL A 439 1.91 -2.79 -8.22
C VAL A 439 2.08 -1.52 -7.41
N LEU A 440 2.97 -0.65 -7.86
CA LEU A 440 3.05 0.74 -7.40
C LEU A 440 2.39 1.64 -8.44
N SER A 441 1.42 2.45 -8.03
CA SER A 441 0.72 3.39 -8.91
C SER A 441 0.98 4.83 -8.47
N GLY A 442 1.32 5.70 -9.41
CA GLY A 442 1.63 7.12 -9.18
C GLY A 442 0.61 8.06 -9.85
N PHE A 443 0.23 9.10 -9.11
CA PHE A 443 -0.78 10.09 -9.50
C PHE A 443 -0.18 11.50 -9.34
N SER A 444 -0.48 12.39 -10.28
CA SER A 444 -0.21 13.82 -10.17
C SER A 444 -1.33 14.46 -9.41
N TYR A 445 -0.99 15.31 -8.45
CA TYR A 445 -1.90 16.20 -7.76
C TYR A 445 -1.52 17.64 -8.08
N ASN A 446 -2.37 18.32 -8.85
CA ASN A 446 -2.22 19.74 -9.10
C ASN A 446 -2.97 20.51 -8.00
N TYR A 447 -2.22 21.20 -7.14
CA TYR A 447 -2.78 21.89 -5.98
C TYR A 447 -3.51 23.19 -6.33
N GLU A 448 -3.27 23.78 -7.51
CA GLU A 448 -3.97 25.00 -7.94
C GLU A 448 -5.39 24.66 -8.40
N THR A 449 -5.50 23.66 -9.28
CA THR A 449 -6.76 23.18 -9.84
C THR A 449 -7.48 22.18 -8.94
N LYS A 450 -6.83 21.73 -7.86
CA LYS A 450 -7.27 20.65 -6.98
C LYS A 450 -7.63 19.39 -7.76
N ASN A 451 -6.84 19.02 -8.77
CA ASN A 451 -7.15 17.87 -9.63
C ASN A 451 -6.14 16.73 -9.44
N LEU A 452 -6.62 15.49 -9.56
CA LEU A 452 -5.79 14.29 -9.61
C LEU A 452 -5.78 13.71 -11.03
N ALA A 453 -4.58 13.44 -11.54
CA ALA A 453 -4.39 12.76 -12.81
C ALA A 453 -3.51 11.52 -12.62
N SER A 454 -3.85 10.41 -13.29
CA SER A 454 -2.99 9.23 -13.30
C SER A 454 -1.76 9.50 -14.18
N ILE A 455 -0.55 9.31 -13.66
CA ILE A 455 0.69 9.52 -14.45
C ILE A 455 1.29 8.20 -14.86
N SER A 456 1.48 7.29 -13.91
CA SER A 456 2.30 6.11 -14.11
C SER A 456 1.79 4.93 -13.33
N ARG A 457 1.84 3.78 -13.98
CA ARG A 457 1.66 2.48 -13.34
C ARG A 457 2.95 1.73 -13.56
N ARG A 458 3.53 1.24 -12.47
CA ARG A 458 4.66 0.32 -12.57
C ARG A 458 4.34 -0.98 -11.87
N ASP A 459 4.18 -2.01 -12.69
CA ASP A 459 4.17 -3.37 -12.20
C ASP A 459 5.61 -3.75 -11.84
N LEU A 460 5.83 -4.10 -10.57
CA LEU A 460 7.15 -4.54 -10.15
C LEU A 460 7.52 -5.93 -10.67
N SER A 461 6.52 -6.71 -11.07
CA SER A 461 6.76 -7.99 -11.72
C SER A 461 7.32 -7.83 -13.14
N ASP A 462 7.12 -6.67 -13.77
CA ASP A 462 7.52 -6.39 -15.15
C ASP A 462 8.88 -5.70 -15.30
N SER A 463 9.73 -5.64 -14.26
CA SER A 463 11.08 -5.06 -14.44
C SER A 463 11.88 -5.90 -15.45
N VAL A 464 12.00 -5.37 -16.66
CA VAL A 464 12.42 -5.98 -17.95
C VAL A 464 13.85 -6.56 -17.96
N ASN A 465 14.62 -6.44 -16.87
CA ASN A 465 15.94 -7.07 -16.77
C ASN A 465 15.81 -8.49 -16.20
N ARG A 466 15.60 -9.45 -17.10
CA ARG A 466 15.42 -10.90 -16.86
C ARG A 466 16.55 -11.62 -16.11
N THR A 467 17.59 -10.92 -15.64
CA THR A 467 18.70 -11.53 -14.89
C THR A 467 18.46 -11.60 -13.39
N SER A 468 17.51 -10.83 -12.84
CA SER A 468 17.07 -10.98 -11.45
C SER A 468 15.59 -10.62 -11.33
N SER A 469 14.71 -11.61 -11.46
CA SER A 469 13.27 -11.41 -11.22
C SER A 469 13.04 -11.01 -9.77
N VAL A 470 12.79 -9.72 -9.53
CA VAL A 470 12.38 -9.26 -8.21
C VAL A 470 10.92 -9.62 -8.03
N ILE A 471 10.71 -10.80 -7.46
CA ILE A 471 9.37 -11.28 -7.11
C ILE A 471 8.95 -10.56 -5.83
N THR A 472 8.15 -9.51 -5.98
CA THR A 472 7.42 -8.90 -4.87
C THR A 472 6.23 -9.80 -4.51
N GLN A 473 6.02 -10.05 -3.23
CA GLN A 473 4.95 -10.96 -2.78
C GLN A 473 3.81 -10.24 -2.09
N TYR A 474 4.08 -9.07 -1.48
CA TYR A 474 3.07 -8.26 -0.81
C TYR A 474 3.56 -6.82 -0.59
N MET A 475 3.40 -5.97 -1.59
CA MET A 475 3.76 -4.55 -1.49
C MET A 475 2.93 -3.80 -0.44
N ALA A 476 3.55 -3.50 0.69
CA ALA A 476 2.93 -2.84 1.83
C ALA A 476 3.43 -1.39 1.98
N GLY A 477 3.71 -0.95 3.22
CA GLY A 477 4.10 0.42 3.53
C GLY A 477 5.06 1.04 2.54
N VAL A 478 4.73 2.26 2.11
CA VAL A 478 5.53 3.09 1.19
C VAL A 478 5.83 4.42 1.86
N VAL A 479 7.05 4.90 1.72
CA VAL A 479 7.49 6.22 2.19
C VAL A 479 8.50 6.79 1.20
N SER A 480 8.56 8.11 1.07
CA SER A 480 9.53 8.81 0.25
C SER A 480 10.61 9.49 1.09
N ASP A 481 11.82 9.60 0.52
CA ASP A 481 12.87 10.49 1.05
C ASP A 481 12.75 11.90 0.44
N SER A 482 13.64 12.81 0.83
CA SER A 482 13.66 14.20 0.31
C SER A 482 14.11 14.32 -1.15
N ASN A 483 14.63 13.25 -1.76
CA ASN A 483 14.95 13.16 -3.19
C ASN A 483 13.83 12.45 -3.97
N HIS A 484 12.67 12.21 -3.34
CA HIS A 484 11.53 11.50 -3.90
C HIS A 484 11.81 10.01 -4.21
N ASN A 485 12.93 9.45 -3.74
CA ASN A 485 13.15 8.01 -3.80
C ASN A 485 12.15 7.32 -2.87
N LEU A 486 11.68 6.15 -3.28
CA LEU A 486 10.63 5.43 -2.58
C LEU A 486 11.24 4.23 -1.86
N LEU A 487 10.96 4.12 -0.56
CA LEU A 487 11.14 2.90 0.21
C LEU A 487 9.81 2.16 0.27
N VAL A 488 9.79 0.95 -0.29
CA VAL A 488 8.60 0.09 -0.34
C VAL A 488 8.87 -1.19 0.42
N ALA A 489 8.06 -1.47 1.44
CA ALA A 489 8.09 -2.75 2.14
C ALA A 489 7.48 -3.85 1.28
N ASP A 490 8.19 -4.97 1.12
CA ASP A 490 7.59 -6.24 0.69
C ASP A 490 7.32 -7.08 1.94
N ALA A 491 6.09 -7.05 2.44
CA ALA A 491 5.74 -7.67 3.72
C ALA A 491 5.92 -9.20 3.71
N ARG A 492 5.73 -9.85 2.55
CA ARG A 492 5.88 -11.32 2.43
C ARG A 492 7.26 -11.73 1.92
N GLY A 493 7.85 -10.94 1.03
CA GLY A 493 9.25 -11.09 0.64
C GLY A 493 10.22 -10.72 1.77
N ARG A 494 9.72 -10.06 2.82
CA ARG A 494 10.41 -9.69 4.06
C ARG A 494 11.65 -8.84 3.79
N LYS A 495 11.49 -7.86 2.91
CA LYS A 495 12.54 -6.98 2.37
C LYS A 495 12.01 -5.56 2.25
N ILE A 496 12.91 -4.60 2.11
CA ILE A 496 12.57 -3.24 1.68
C ILE A 496 13.21 -2.99 0.32
N HIS A 497 12.46 -2.41 -0.60
CA HIS A 497 12.94 -1.99 -1.91
C HIS A 497 13.16 -0.49 -1.90
N LEU A 498 14.33 -0.06 -2.39
CA LEU A 498 14.63 1.32 -2.74
C LEU A 498 14.34 1.51 -4.22
N MET A 499 13.58 2.54 -4.55
CA MET A 499 13.13 2.81 -5.90
C MET A 499 13.28 4.27 -6.26
N THR A 500 13.45 4.57 -7.54
CA THR A 500 13.40 5.94 -8.05
C THR A 500 11.98 6.51 -7.91
N PRO A 501 11.79 7.83 -8.10
CA PRO A 501 10.45 8.44 -8.09
C PRO A 501 9.54 7.89 -9.20
N CYS A 502 10.11 7.46 -10.34
CA CYS A 502 9.32 6.78 -11.38
C CYS A 502 8.98 5.32 -11.03
N GLY A 503 9.45 4.80 -9.89
CA GLY A 503 9.23 3.45 -9.39
C GLY A 503 10.28 2.42 -9.84
N SER A 504 11.41 2.84 -10.43
CA SER A 504 12.42 1.90 -10.94
C SER A 504 13.13 1.32 -9.74
N LEU A 505 13.26 0.00 -9.65
CA LEU A 505 14.02 -0.59 -8.56
C LEU A 505 15.49 -0.15 -8.65
N ILE A 506 15.99 0.49 -7.59
CA ILE A 506 17.41 0.82 -7.40
C ILE A 506 18.10 -0.32 -6.68
N GLN A 507 17.56 -0.73 -5.53
CA GLN A 507 18.17 -1.73 -4.68
C GLN A 507 17.12 -2.49 -3.85
N THR A 508 17.40 -3.75 -3.53
CA THR A 508 16.75 -4.43 -2.41
C THR A 508 17.65 -4.30 -1.18
N ILE A 509 17.11 -3.75 -0.10
CA ILE A 509 17.82 -3.47 1.15
C ILE A 509 17.64 -4.67 2.09
N PRO A 510 18.70 -5.45 2.38
CA PRO A 510 18.64 -6.54 3.35
C PRO A 510 18.69 -6.01 4.80
N PHE A 511 18.24 -6.85 5.73
CA PHE A 511 18.48 -6.67 7.16
C PHE A 511 19.86 -7.23 7.53
N ALA A 512 20.68 -6.45 8.23
CA ALA A 512 22.05 -6.83 8.58
C ALA A 512 22.11 -8.06 9.51
N ASP A 513 21.09 -8.25 10.35
CA ASP A 513 20.96 -9.41 11.24
C ASP A 513 20.31 -10.63 10.56
N GLY A 514 19.98 -10.53 9.27
CA GLY A 514 19.23 -11.55 8.54
C GLY A 514 17.78 -11.70 9.02
N SER A 515 17.27 -10.77 9.85
CA SER A 515 15.86 -10.78 10.23
C SER A 515 14.99 -10.58 8.99
N LEU A 516 13.88 -11.30 8.94
CA LEU A 516 12.95 -11.24 7.83
C LEU A 516 11.53 -11.00 8.36
N PRO A 517 11.25 -9.81 8.92
CA PRO A 517 9.97 -9.49 9.54
C PRO A 517 8.84 -9.27 8.54
N TYR A 518 7.59 -9.46 8.98
CA TYR A 518 6.42 -9.04 8.22
C TYR A 518 6.19 -7.52 8.38
N ILE A 519 6.72 -6.73 7.46
CA ILE A 519 6.66 -5.27 7.52
C ILE A 519 5.34 -4.77 6.91
N ALA A 520 4.45 -4.25 7.75
CA ALA A 520 3.19 -3.68 7.29
C ALA A 520 3.31 -2.19 6.95
N GLY A 521 4.00 -1.42 7.80
CA GLY A 521 4.16 0.02 7.65
C GLY A 521 5.62 0.45 7.82
N LEU A 522 5.94 1.61 7.24
CA LEU A 522 7.25 2.24 7.29
C LEU A 522 7.10 3.72 7.66
N ALA A 523 8.09 4.25 8.35
CA ALA A 523 8.34 5.69 8.43
C ALA A 523 9.85 5.94 8.31
N LEU A 524 10.22 7.04 7.66
CA LEU A 524 11.60 7.44 7.42
C LEU A 524 11.86 8.77 8.12
N SER A 525 12.98 8.86 8.81
CA SER A 525 13.46 10.13 9.37
C SER A 525 14.43 10.83 8.41
N PRO A 526 14.62 12.16 8.53
CA PRO A 526 15.61 12.93 7.77
C PRO A 526 17.07 12.61 8.12
N THR A 527 17.38 11.49 8.73
CA THR A 527 18.76 11.02 9.04
C THR A 527 18.99 9.60 8.54
N GLY A 528 18.02 9.03 7.82
CA GLY A 528 18.09 7.67 7.32
C GLY A 528 17.69 6.60 8.32
N ARG A 529 17.28 6.96 9.53
CA ARG A 529 16.64 6.00 10.44
C ARG A 529 15.25 5.66 9.93
N VAL A 530 14.91 4.37 9.98
CA VAL A 530 13.66 3.79 9.51
C VAL A 530 12.94 3.15 10.69
N MET A 531 11.70 3.55 10.93
CA MET A 531 10.77 2.80 11.77
C MET A 531 10.02 1.80 10.90
N THR A 532 9.98 0.55 11.36
CA THR A 532 9.22 -0.52 10.73
C THR A 532 8.13 -1.02 11.66
N VAL A 533 6.96 -1.30 11.10
CA VAL A 533 5.78 -1.71 11.85
C VAL A 533 5.42 -3.15 11.52
N HIS A 534 5.52 -4.04 12.50
CA HIS A 534 5.41 -5.49 12.29
C HIS A 534 4.07 -5.99 12.82
N ARG A 535 3.06 -5.91 11.96
CA ARG A 535 1.65 -6.17 12.34
C ARG A 535 1.44 -7.57 12.92
N ARG A 536 2.10 -8.58 12.34
CA ARG A 536 1.91 -9.99 12.71
C ARG A 536 2.64 -10.33 14.01
N GLU A 537 3.77 -9.71 14.23
CA GLU A 537 4.65 -9.89 15.38
C GLU A 537 4.28 -8.97 16.55
N HIS A 538 3.29 -8.08 16.38
CA HIS A 538 2.84 -7.17 17.43
C HIS A 538 4.00 -6.33 17.98
N LYS A 539 4.85 -5.80 17.09
CA LYS A 539 6.02 -5.00 17.46
C LYS A 539 6.30 -3.86 16.48
N VAL A 540 7.09 -2.90 16.95
CA VAL A 540 7.68 -1.81 16.17
C VAL A 540 9.19 -1.87 16.42
N GLU A 541 10.00 -1.65 15.39
CA GLU A 541 11.46 -1.70 15.49
C GLU A 541 12.09 -0.55 14.68
N LEU A 542 13.21 0.00 15.19
CA LEU A 542 14.01 1.01 14.51
C LEU A 542 15.24 0.37 13.87
N TYR A 543 15.60 0.89 12.71
CA TYR A 543 16.78 0.50 11.96
C TYR A 543 17.49 1.75 11.45
N ASP A 544 18.81 1.75 11.50
CA ASP A 544 19.63 2.72 10.78
C ASP A 544 19.90 2.17 9.38
N LEU A 545 19.65 2.98 8.36
CA LEU A 545 20.07 2.69 7.00
C LEU A 545 21.56 2.98 6.88
N VAL A 546 22.37 1.95 6.66
CA VAL A 546 23.84 2.07 6.62
C VAL A 546 24.39 1.49 5.32
N PRO A 547 25.51 2.03 4.79
CA PRO A 547 26.17 1.43 3.66
C PRO A 547 26.67 0.02 3.96
N ILE A 548 26.61 -0.86 2.97
CA ILE A 548 27.30 -2.15 2.99
C ILE A 548 28.77 -1.84 2.68
N VAL A 549 29.58 -1.83 3.74
CA VAL A 549 31.03 -1.67 3.63
C VAL A 549 31.61 -3.04 3.32
N SER A 550 32.36 -3.17 2.22
CA SER A 550 33.04 -4.43 1.93
C SER A 550 34.22 -4.63 2.88
N GLU A 551 34.59 -5.88 3.14
CA GLU A 551 35.78 -6.18 3.94
C GLU A 551 37.05 -5.55 3.34
N ALA A 552 37.13 -5.52 2.00
CA ALA A 552 38.19 -4.83 1.27
C ALA A 552 38.22 -3.31 1.57
N ASP A 553 37.07 -2.64 1.66
CA ASP A 553 37.01 -1.21 2.00
C ASP A 553 37.46 -0.95 3.44
N LEU A 554 37.14 -1.86 4.38
CA LEU A 554 37.61 -1.78 5.75
C LEU A 554 39.14 -1.96 5.82
N LEU A 555 39.66 -2.96 5.10
CA LEU A 555 41.09 -3.22 5.01
C LEU A 555 41.85 -2.05 4.34
N ALA A 556 41.32 -1.50 3.25
CA ALA A 556 41.90 -0.38 2.53
C ALA A 556 41.96 0.92 3.36
N LYS A 557 40.99 1.13 4.26
CA LYS A 557 40.99 2.25 5.21
C LYS A 557 41.98 2.09 6.36
N GLY A 558 42.82 1.04 6.35
CA GLY A 558 43.78 0.79 7.42
C GLY A 558 43.12 0.40 8.75
N LEU A 559 41.80 0.22 8.76
CA LEU A 559 41.08 -0.41 9.86
C LEU A 559 41.35 -1.91 9.75
N ARG A 560 42.58 -2.30 10.13
CA ARG A 560 42.86 -3.70 10.44
C ARG A 560 41.83 -4.09 11.47
N ALA A 561 40.88 -4.92 11.06
CA ALA A 561 39.93 -5.53 11.95
C ALA A 561 40.75 -6.10 13.10
N ILE A 562 40.61 -5.52 14.30
CA ILE A 562 40.94 -6.23 15.53
C ILE A 562 39.96 -7.39 15.51
N SER A 563 40.39 -8.48 14.89
CA SER A 563 39.73 -9.77 14.86
C SER A 563 39.38 -10.08 16.31
N TYR A 564 38.11 -9.87 16.65
CA TYR A 564 37.55 -10.28 17.92
C TYR A 564 37.56 -11.81 17.88
N HIS A 565 38.65 -12.41 18.35
CA HIS A 565 38.70 -13.80 18.75
C HIS A 565 37.64 -14.03 19.83
N ARG A 566 36.44 -14.45 19.42
CA ARG A 566 35.51 -15.17 20.30
C ARG A 566 35.81 -16.65 20.16
N LYS A 567 36.52 -17.18 21.16
CA LYS A 567 36.57 -18.62 21.47
C LYS A 567 35.23 -19.09 22.00
#